data_AF-A0A3D3S164-F1
#
_entry.id   AF-A0A3D3S164-F1
#
_cell.length_a   1.000
_cell.length_b   1.000
_cell.length_c   1.000
_cell.angle_alpha   90.00
_cell.angle_beta   90.00
_cell.angle_gamma   90.00
#
_symmetry.space_group_name_H-M   'P 1'
#
loop_
_entity.id
_entity.type
_entity.pdbx_description
1 polymer ?
#
loop_
_entity_poly.entity_id
_entity_poly.type
_entity_poly.pdbx_seq_one_letter_code
_entity_poly.pdbx_strand_id
1 'polypeptide(L)' 'ATYCNVHVYRNRRQREEANHFYGREDVLRRGPDGRLRLFRRKIVLDQRVVLDKNLYVFL' A
#
# COMPACT_ATOMS: atom_id res chain seq x y z
N ALA A 1 2.30 6.46 -15.48
CA ALA A 1 2.14 5.77 -14.19
C ALA A 1 2.85 6.59 -13.13
N THR A 2 2.31 6.63 -11.92
CA THR A 2 2.91 7.30 -10.76
C THR A 2 3.58 6.24 -9.88
N TYR A 3 4.84 6.46 -9.52
CA TYR A 3 5.60 5.55 -8.69
C TYR A 3 5.86 6.18 -7.32
N CYS A 4 5.77 5.39 -6.26
CA CYS A 4 6.16 5.81 -4.92
C CYS A 4 6.60 4.63 -4.05
N ASN A 5 7.45 4.92 -3.07
CA ASN A 5 7.80 3.97 -2.01
C ASN A 5 6.87 4.21 -0.82
N VAL A 6 6.46 3.14 -0.16
CA VAL A 6 5.53 3.22 0.98
C VAL A 6 6.07 2.40 2.16
N HIS A 7 5.94 2.98 3.36
CA HIS A 7 6.12 2.28 4.61
C HIS A 7 4.80 2.35 5.39
N VAL A 8 4.22 1.19 5.67
CA VAL A 8 3.05 1.04 6.53
C VAL A 8 3.50 0.49 7.86
N TYR A 9 3.25 1.25 8.93
CA TYR A 9 3.44 0.83 10.31
C TYR A 9 2.07 0.56 10.95
N ARG A 10 1.89 -0.63 11.51
CA ARG A 10 0.64 -1.08 12.14
C ARG A 10 0.90 -1.47 13.57
N ASN A 11 0.05 -1.02 14.49
CA ASN A 11 0.01 -1.49 15.87
C ASN A 11 -1.37 -2.06 16.18
N ARG A 12 -1.40 -3.09 17.03
CA ARG A 12 -2.64 -3.58 17.63
C ARG A 12 -2.43 -4.04 19.06
N ARG A 13 -3.47 -3.89 19.87
CA ARG A 13 -3.47 -4.27 21.29
C ARG A 13 -2.31 -3.57 22.03
N GLN A 14 -1.63 -4.29 22.93
CA GLN A 14 -0.67 -3.71 23.87
C GLN A 14 0.74 -3.56 23.27
N ARG A 15 1.22 -4.54 22.50
CA ARG A 15 2.64 -4.61 22.06
C ARG A 15 2.84 -5.17 20.65
N GLU A 16 1.77 -5.52 19.96
CA GLU A 16 1.92 -6.12 18.63
C GLU A 16 2.08 -5.02 17.60
N GLU A 17 3.18 -5.08 16.87
CA GLU A 17 3.57 -4.13 15.83
C GLU A 17 4.00 -4.89 14.58
N ALA A 18 3.77 -4.28 13.42
CA ALA A 18 4.18 -4.82 12.13
C ALA A 18 4.58 -3.68 11.17
N ASN A 19 5.55 -3.97 10.31
CA ASN A 19 6.07 -3.05 9.31
C ASN A 19 5.96 -3.69 7.93
N HIS A 20 5.38 -2.97 6.97
CA HIS A 20 5.32 -3.36 5.56
C HIS A 20 6.00 -2.31 4.70
N PHE A 21 6.99 -2.73 3.92
CA PHE A 21 7.71 -1.89 2.96
C PHE A 21 7.44 -2.40 1.55
N TYR A 22 7.10 -1.49 0.65
CA TYR A 22 6.78 -1.85 -0.73
C TYR A 22 6.90 -0.68 -1.70
N GLY A 23 7.18 -1.03 -2.95
CA GLY A 23 7.00 -0.16 -4.10
C GLY A 23 5.56 -0.18 -4.60
N ARG A 24 5.06 0.98 -5.03
CA ARG A 24 3.72 1.15 -5.59
C ARG A 24 3.75 1.83 -6.95
N GLU A 25 3.05 1.24 -7.90
CA GLU A 25 2.82 1.77 -9.25
C GLU A 25 1.32 1.98 -9.46
N ASP A 26 0.92 3.25 -9.54
CA ASP A 26 -0.47 3.67 -9.69
C ASP A 26 -0.74 4.25 -11.09
N VAL A 27 -1.92 3.92 -11.63
CA VAL A 27 -2.50 4.59 -12.80
C VAL A 27 -3.68 5.41 -12.30
N LEU A 28 -3.56 6.72 -12.41
CA LEU A 28 -4.61 7.68 -12.04
C LEU A 28 -5.31 8.19 -13.31
N ARG A 29 -6.62 8.41 -13.24
CA ARG A 29 -7.41 9.03 -14.30
C ARG A 29 -8.26 10.15 -13.72
N ARG A 30 -8.49 11.22 -14.48
CA ARG A 30 -9.45 12.26 -14.08
C ARG A 30 -10.87 11.77 -14.31
N GLY A 31 -11.73 11.91 -13.31
CA GLY A 31 -13.16 11.67 -13.43
C GLY A 31 -13.88 12.82 -14.13
N PRO A 32 -15.21 12.70 -14.34
CA PRO A 32 -16.04 13.78 -14.89
C PRO A 32 -16.01 15.06 -14.03
N ASP A 33 -15.71 14.91 -12.74
CA ASP A 33 -15.52 15.98 -11.76
C ASP A 33 -14.11 16.62 -11.80
N GLY A 34 -13.26 16.21 -12.75
CA GLY A 34 -11.87 16.65 -12.87
C GLY A 34 -10.91 16.09 -11.81
N ARG A 35 -11.40 15.32 -10.82
CA ARG A 35 -10.59 14.77 -9.72
C ARG A 35 -9.84 13.52 -10.15
N LEU A 36 -8.63 13.34 -9.63
CA LEU A 36 -7.87 12.10 -9.85
C LEU A 36 -8.54 10.96 -9.09
N ARG A 37 -8.74 9.84 -9.78
CA ARG A 37 -9.23 8.58 -9.24
C ARG A 37 -8.25 7.47 -9.58
N LEU A 38 -8.05 6.56 -8.64
CA LEU A 38 -7.21 5.38 -8.84
C LEU A 38 -7.92 4.41 -9.77
N PHE A 39 -7.31 4.11 -10.92
CA PHE A 39 -7.81 3.16 -11.89
C PHE A 39 -7.16 1.78 -11.74
N ARG A 40 -5.84 1.76 -11.51
CA ARG A 40 -5.06 0.53 -11.29
C ARG A 40 -3.96 0.81 -10.28
N ARG A 41 -3.71 -0.18 -9.42
CA ARG A 41 -2.59 -0.22 -8.49
C ARG A 41 -1.85 -1.54 -8.62
N LYS A 42 -0.53 -1.50 -8.77
CA LYS A 42 0.37 -2.64 -8.61
C LYS A 42 1.24 -2.39 -7.39
N ILE A 43 1.35 -3.39 -6.55
CA ILE A 43 2.12 -3.36 -5.30
C ILE A 43 3.18 -4.44 -5.38
N VAL A 44 4.42 -4.07 -5.11
CA VAL A 44 5.55 -4.99 -5.07
C VAL A 44 6.08 -4.97 -3.64
N LEU A 45 5.73 -6.00 -2.87
CA LEU A 45 6.23 -6.18 -1.52
C LEU A 45 7.71 -6.53 -1.54
N ASP A 46 8.48 -5.84 -0.72
CA ASP A 46 9.92 -6.09 -0.60
C ASP A 46 10.18 -7.40 0.17
N GLN A 47 9.26 -7.75 1.07
CA GLN A 47 9.35 -8.94 1.91
C GLN A 47 8.92 -10.20 1.16
N ARG A 48 9.83 -11.18 1.05
CA ARG A 48 9.51 -12.51 0.50
C ARG A 48 8.58 -13.33 1.41
N VAL A 49 8.72 -13.14 2.73
CA VAL A 49 7.91 -13.75 3.79
C VAL A 49 7.32 -12.61 4.60
N VAL A 50 5.99 -12.56 4.68
CA VAL A 50 5.27 -11.49 5.39
C VAL A 50 5.42 -11.69 6.90
N LEU A 51 5.97 -10.69 7.58
CA LEU A 51 6.18 -10.68 9.04
C LEU A 51 5.01 -10.00 9.75
N ASP A 52 3.79 -10.44 9.45
CA ASP A 52 2.54 -10.00 10.05
C ASP A 52 1.54 -11.16 9.98
N LYS A 53 0.49 -11.10 10.79
CA LYS A 53 -0.60 -12.10 10.77
C LYS A 53 -1.44 -12.02 9.50
N ASN A 54 -1.51 -10.85 8.86
CA ASN A 54 -2.22 -10.66 7.60
C ASN A 54 -1.76 -9.39 6.87
N LEU A 55 -2.03 -9.34 5.56
CA LEU A 55 -1.98 -8.13 4.74
C LEU A 55 -3.37 -7.48 4.58
N TYR A 56 -4.25 -7.64 5.58
CA TYR A 56 -5.61 -7.12 5.51
C TYR A 56 -5.64 -5.62 5.87
N VAL A 57 -5.03 -4.84 4.97
CA VAL A 57 -4.90 -3.39 4.99
C VAL A 57 -4.83 -2.91 3.55
N PHE A 58 -5.28 -1.69 3.26
CA PHE A 58 -5.07 -1.10 1.94
C PHE A 58 -3.61 -0.66 1.80
N LEU A 59 -2.88 -1.41 0.97
CA LEU A 59 -1.51 -1.09 0.57
C LEU A 59 -1.51 -0.07 -0.59
#